data_AF-A0A2A4KA98-F1
#
_entry.id   AF-A0A2A4KA98-F1
#
_cell.length_a   1.000
_cell.length_b   1.000
_cell.length_c   1.000
_cell.angle_alpha   90.00
_cell.angle_beta   90.00
_cell.angle_gamma   90.00
#
_symmetry.space_group_name_H-M   'P 1'
#
loop_
_entity.id
_entity.type
_entity.pdbx_description
1 polymer ?
#
loop_
_entity_poly.entity_id
_entity_poly.type
_entity_poly.pdbx_seq_one_letter_code
_entity_poly.pdbx_strand_id
1 'polypeptide(L)'
;MDDDRVGADRVGAVGIWPALGIWADWEGRKLRQAWWHPAKNAVAEQALLPADLKALQVLGAIAVGQSRARLFAGVQAGVGTERVVLCLRGTVGAVQVRGSVALLAPALKGRTRAALLRGAQEHRLAGRCDEAAAWSAAARG
;
A
#
# COMPACT_ATOMS: atom_id res chain seq x y z
N MET A 1 -16.38 13.88 -32.12
CA MET A 1 -16.80 12.93 -31.06
C MET A 1 -15.61 12.04 -30.90
N ASP A 2 -14.65 12.54 -30.13
CA ASP A 2 -13.26 12.16 -30.24
C ASP A 2 -12.86 11.33 -29.02
N ASP A 3 -12.13 10.28 -29.35
CA ASP A 3 -11.30 9.39 -28.56
C ASP A 3 -10.76 9.99 -27.26
N ASP A 4 -11.24 9.51 -26.10
CA ASP A 4 -10.58 9.72 -24.80
C ASP A 4 -10.90 8.58 -23.82
N ARG A 5 -10.70 7.34 -24.28
CA ARG A 5 -10.70 6.15 -23.43
C ARG A 5 -9.42 5.36 -23.60
N VAL A 6 -8.29 5.96 -23.25
CA VAL A 6 -7.04 5.20 -23.08
C VAL A 6 -6.38 5.59 -21.77
N GLY A 7 -6.40 4.65 -20.83
CA GLY A 7 -5.69 4.76 -19.55
C GLY A 7 -6.16 3.79 -18.48
N ALA A 8 -7.27 3.08 -18.69
CA ALA A 8 -7.77 2.04 -17.79
C ALA A 8 -7.23 0.64 -18.11
N ASP A 9 -6.06 0.54 -18.72
CA ASP A 9 -5.48 -0.76 -19.08
C ASP A 9 -3.99 -0.82 -18.77
N ARG A 10 -3.68 -0.89 -17.47
CA ARG A 10 -2.58 -1.69 -16.95
C ARG A 10 -3.04 -2.30 -15.64
N VAL A 11 -4.00 -3.22 -15.72
CA VAL A 11 -3.99 -4.36 -14.79
C VAL A 11 -2.75 -5.16 -15.16
N GLY A 12 -1.59 -4.65 -14.72
CA GLY A 12 -0.35 -5.41 -14.78
C GLY A 12 -0.63 -6.77 -14.16
N ALA A 13 -0.17 -7.81 -14.84
CA ALA A 13 -0.29 -9.21 -14.46
C ALA A 13 -0.35 -9.37 -12.93
N VAL A 14 -1.20 -10.28 -12.44
CA VAL A 14 -1.39 -10.64 -11.02
C VAL A 14 -0.08 -11.15 -10.40
N GLY A 15 0.92 -10.29 -10.30
CA GLY A 15 2.03 -10.39 -9.39
C GLY A 15 1.53 -9.78 -8.11
N ILE A 16 1.61 -10.52 -7.02
CA ILE A 16 1.13 -10.10 -5.70
C ILE A 16 1.95 -8.88 -5.25
N TRP A 17 1.39 -7.66 -5.34
CA TRP A 17 2.05 -6.49 -4.77
C TRP A 17 2.27 -6.78 -3.28
N PRO A 18 3.43 -6.42 -2.68
CA PRO A 18 3.71 -6.81 -1.31
C PRO A 18 2.59 -6.34 -0.38
N ALA A 19 2.08 -7.26 0.43
CA ALA A 19 1.05 -6.98 1.41
C ALA A 19 1.62 -6.93 2.84
N LEU A 20 0.86 -6.33 3.75
CA LEU A 20 1.02 -6.49 5.19
C LEU A 20 -0.25 -7.07 5.80
N GLY A 21 -0.08 -7.92 6.80
CA GLY A 21 -1.19 -8.40 7.60
C GLY A 21 -1.79 -7.26 8.41
N ILE A 22 -3.10 -7.10 8.31
CA ILE A 22 -3.90 -6.28 9.21
C ILE A 22 -5.10 -7.07 9.69
N TRP A 23 -5.72 -6.60 10.77
CA TRP A 23 -7.04 -7.02 11.16
C TRP A 23 -8.03 -5.94 10.74
N ALA A 24 -9.16 -6.35 10.18
CA ALA A 24 -10.18 -5.44 9.65
C ALA A 24 -11.57 -5.79 10.20
N ASP A 25 -12.34 -4.76 10.52
CA ASP A 25 -13.76 -4.86 10.85
C ASP A 25 -14.56 -4.22 9.71
N TRP A 26 -15.60 -4.93 9.28
CA TRP A 26 -16.34 -4.66 8.05
C TRP A 26 -17.83 -4.50 8.34
N GLU A 27 -18.47 -3.57 7.63
CA GLU A 27 -19.92 -3.44 7.56
C GLU A 27 -20.34 -3.53 6.09
N GLY A 28 -20.77 -4.73 5.68
CA GLY A 28 -20.91 -5.07 4.27
C GLY A 28 -19.56 -4.93 3.55
N ARG A 29 -19.49 -4.00 2.59
CA ARG A 29 -18.29 -3.70 1.78
C ARG A 29 -17.47 -2.51 2.31
N LYS A 30 -17.90 -1.91 3.41
CA LYS A 30 -17.26 -0.73 3.99
C LYS A 30 -16.30 -1.15 5.10
N LEU A 31 -15.04 -0.76 4.97
CA LEU A 31 -14.05 -0.90 6.03
C LEU A 31 -14.38 0.08 7.17
N ARG A 32 -14.63 -0.43 8.37
CA ARG A 32 -14.99 0.38 9.54
C ARG A 32 -13.81 0.71 10.41
N GLN A 33 -12.96 -0.27 10.69
CA GLN A 33 -11.77 -0.13 11.52
C GLN A 33 -10.68 -1.10 11.05
N ALA A 34 -9.43 -0.76 11.36
CA ALA A 34 -8.26 -1.56 11.01
C ALA A 34 -7.23 -1.53 12.14
N TRP A 35 -6.51 -2.64 12.32
CA TRP A 35 -5.49 -2.81 13.36
C TRP A 35 -4.29 -3.61 12.89
N TRP A 36 -3.16 -3.38 13.53
CA TRP A 36 -1.94 -4.17 13.34
C TRP A 36 -1.92 -5.50 14.11
N HIS A 37 -2.73 -5.60 15.15
CA HIS A 37 -2.84 -6.78 16.00
C HIS A 37 -4.28 -7.28 15.98
N PRO A 38 -4.53 -8.53 16.42
CA PRO A 38 -5.89 -9.05 16.56
C PRO A 38 -6.77 -8.11 17.37
N ALA A 39 -7.96 -7.83 16.86
CA ALA A 39 -8.98 -7.02 17.52
C ALA A 39 -10.27 -7.83 17.61
N LYS A 40 -11.08 -7.54 18.63
CA LYS A 40 -12.35 -8.24 18.84
C LYS A 40 -13.25 -8.06 17.62
N ASN A 41 -13.79 -9.17 17.10
CA ASN A 41 -14.66 -9.24 15.91
C ASN A 41 -14.00 -8.89 14.56
N ALA A 42 -12.72 -8.51 14.54
CA ALA A 42 -12.01 -8.27 13.30
C ALA A 42 -11.58 -9.60 12.66
N VAL A 43 -11.44 -9.61 11.33
CA VAL A 43 -10.89 -10.73 10.55
C VAL A 43 -9.49 -10.38 10.05
N ALA A 44 -8.65 -11.40 9.89
CA ALA A 44 -7.31 -11.21 9.34
C ALA A 44 -7.38 -10.96 7.83
N GLU A 45 -6.78 -9.85 7.39
CA GLU A 45 -6.75 -9.39 6.00
C GLU A 45 -5.31 -9.10 5.56
N GLN A 46 -5.05 -9.24 4.27
CA GLN A 46 -3.80 -8.77 3.67
C GLN A 46 -4.03 -7.41 3.00
N ALA A 47 -3.44 -6.35 3.55
CA ALA A 47 -3.47 -5.02 2.97
C ALA A 47 -2.31 -4.84 1.99
N LEU A 48 -2.60 -4.54 0.73
CA LEU A 48 -1.57 -4.19 -0.25
C LEU A 48 -0.89 -2.87 0.12
N LEU A 49 0.41 -2.76 -0.17
CA LEU A 49 1.09 -1.48 -0.13
C LEU A 49 0.61 -0.55 -1.26
N PRO A 50 0.69 0.78 -1.10
CA PRO A 50 0.35 1.70 -2.16
C PRO A 50 1.33 1.57 -3.32
N ALA A 51 0.85 1.76 -4.55
CA ALA A 51 1.67 1.84 -5.76
C ALA A 51 2.12 3.29 -6.06
N ASP A 52 2.38 4.07 -5.00
CA ASP A 52 2.82 5.46 -5.07
C ASP A 52 4.17 5.61 -4.36
N LEU A 53 5.14 6.21 -5.04
CA LEU A 53 6.51 6.35 -4.54
C LEU A 53 6.55 7.15 -3.23
N LYS A 54 5.84 8.27 -3.17
CA LYS A 54 5.86 9.17 -2.01
C LYS A 54 5.23 8.51 -0.79
N ALA A 55 4.12 7.81 -0.99
CA ALA A 55 3.48 7.02 0.05
C ALA A 55 4.42 5.94 0.58
N LEU A 56 5.09 5.18 -0.30
CA LEU A 56 6.07 4.17 0.10
C LEU A 56 7.24 4.77 0.87
N GLN A 57 7.79 5.92 0.46
CA GLN A 57 8.85 6.61 1.20
C GLN A 57 8.41 6.98 2.61
N VAL A 58 7.18 7.49 2.77
CA VAL A 58 6.62 7.83 4.09
C VAL A 58 6.42 6.56 4.94
N LEU A 59 5.95 5.46 4.35
CA LEU A 59 5.82 4.18 5.06
C LEU A 59 7.19 3.66 5.55
N GLY A 60 8.22 3.80 4.72
CA GLY A 60 9.60 3.47 5.09
C GLY A 60 10.08 4.32 6.27
N ALA A 61 9.86 5.63 6.21
CA ALA A 61 10.22 6.57 7.28
C ALA A 61 9.46 6.29 8.60
N ILE A 62 8.18 5.91 8.52
CA ILE A 62 7.39 5.49 9.68
C ILE A 62 8.02 4.23 10.32
N ALA A 63 8.38 3.24 9.50
CA ALA A 63 8.95 1.98 9.97
C ALA A 63 10.28 2.16 10.74
N VAL A 64 11.06 3.19 10.41
CA VAL A 64 12.33 3.51 11.10
C VAL A 64 12.20 4.64 12.13
N GLY A 65 10.98 5.09 12.45
CA GLY A 65 10.73 6.14 13.44
C GLY A 65 11.14 7.56 13.00
N GLN A 66 11.46 7.76 11.72
CA GLN A 66 11.80 9.07 11.15
C GLN A 66 10.56 9.90 10.77
N SER A 67 9.36 9.31 10.82
CA SER A 67 8.09 9.99 10.59
C SER A 67 7.08 9.65 11.66
N ARG A 68 6.34 10.66 12.11
CA ARG A 68 5.18 10.52 13.03
C ARG A 68 3.85 10.40 12.30
N ALA A 69 3.88 10.24 10.97
CA ALA A 69 2.68 10.08 10.18
C ALA A 69 1.90 8.82 10.61
N ARG A 70 0.58 8.93 10.60
CA ARG A 70 -0.33 7.83 10.92
C ARG A 70 -0.61 7.01 9.67
N LEU A 71 -0.85 5.71 9.87
CA LEU A 71 -1.20 4.77 8.82
C LEU A 71 -2.71 4.68 8.66
N PHE A 72 -3.17 4.58 7.42
CA PHE A 72 -4.58 4.41 7.10
C PHE A 72 -4.73 3.18 6.19
N ALA A 73 -5.90 2.56 6.25
CA ALA A 73 -6.32 1.50 5.35
C ALA A 73 -7.59 1.95 4.64
N GLY A 74 -7.63 1.77 3.33
CA GLY A 74 -8.80 2.02 2.49
C GLY A 74 -9.16 0.79 1.69
N VAL A 75 -10.29 0.88 0.99
CA VAL A 75 -10.74 -0.16 0.05
C VAL A 75 -10.46 0.34 -1.36
N GLN A 76 -9.68 -0.43 -2.11
CA GLN A 76 -9.53 -0.22 -3.54
C GLN A 76 -10.44 -1.20 -4.26
N ALA A 77 -11.34 -0.67 -5.10
CA ALA A 77 -12.14 -1.48 -6.00
C ALA A 77 -11.22 -2.17 -7.02
N GLY A 78 -11.28 -3.49 -7.09
CA GLY A 78 -10.56 -4.31 -8.06
C GLY A 78 -11.53 -5.06 -8.96
N VAL A 79 -11.03 -5.55 -10.10
CA VAL A 79 -11.79 -6.46 -10.95
C VAL A 79 -12.03 -7.77 -10.16
N GLY A 80 -13.27 -7.99 -9.73
CA GLY A 80 -13.75 -9.22 -9.09
C GLY A 80 -13.55 -9.34 -7.57
N THR A 81 -12.68 -8.54 -6.94
CA THR A 81 -12.56 -8.49 -5.47
C THR A 81 -12.13 -7.11 -4.99
N GLU A 82 -12.81 -6.58 -3.98
CA GLU A 82 -12.35 -5.41 -3.21
C GLU A 82 -11.10 -5.80 -2.42
N ARG A 83 -10.09 -4.93 -2.42
CA ARG A 83 -8.84 -5.17 -1.70
C ARG A 83 -8.57 -4.08 -0.69
N VAL A 84 -8.07 -4.46 0.48
CA VAL A 84 -7.56 -3.50 1.43
C VAL A 84 -6.20 -2.97 0.93
N VAL A 85 -6.02 -1.67 1.00
CA VAL A 85 -4.76 -1.00 0.61
C VAL A 85 -4.35 -0.05 1.72
N LEU A 86 -3.08 -0.09 2.10
CA LEU A 86 -2.50 0.91 2.98
C LEU A 86 -2.36 2.24 2.25
N CYS A 87 -2.76 3.31 2.91
CA CYS A 87 -2.68 4.65 2.37
C CYS A 87 -2.26 5.66 3.45
N LEU A 88 -1.96 6.88 2.99
CA LEU A 88 -1.80 8.03 3.84
C LEU A 88 -3.15 8.75 4.03
N ARG A 89 -3.19 9.71 4.95
CA ARG A 89 -4.37 10.53 5.23
C ARG A 89 -4.89 11.19 3.93
N GLY A 90 -6.21 11.23 3.76
CA GLY A 90 -6.87 11.96 2.67
C GLY A 90 -7.61 11.06 1.65
N THR A 91 -7.42 9.75 1.72
CA THR A 91 -8.16 8.80 0.88
C THR A 91 -9.60 8.67 1.38
N VAL A 92 -10.57 8.80 0.47
CA VAL A 92 -12.01 8.70 0.80
C VAL A 92 -12.32 7.31 1.35
N GLY A 93 -13.04 7.25 2.46
CA GLY A 93 -13.39 5.99 3.14
C GLY A 93 -12.22 5.32 3.86
N ALA A 94 -11.03 5.92 3.89
CA ALA A 94 -9.92 5.35 4.63
C ALA A 94 -10.08 5.53 6.14
N VAL A 95 -9.75 4.47 6.87
CA VAL A 95 -9.80 4.42 8.33
C VAL A 95 -8.39 4.34 8.88
N GLN A 96 -8.15 4.99 10.01
CA GLN A 96 -6.83 4.95 10.64
C GLN A 96 -6.54 3.53 11.15
N VAL A 97 -5.38 2.99 10.82
CA VAL A 97 -4.91 1.71 11.37
C VAL A 97 -4.41 1.94 12.80
N ARG A 98 -4.97 1.21 13.76
CA ARG A 98 -4.65 1.30 15.18
C ARG A 98 -3.60 0.27 15.61
N GLY A 99 -2.92 0.57 16.71
CA GLY A 99 -1.92 -0.31 17.32
C GLY A 99 -0.49 0.24 17.20
N SER A 100 0.43 -0.42 17.91
CA SER A 100 1.84 -0.03 17.93
C SER A 100 2.53 -0.42 16.62
N VAL A 101 2.99 0.59 15.87
CA VAL A 101 3.81 0.40 14.67
C VAL A 101 5.13 -0.31 14.99
N ALA A 102 5.67 -0.13 16.19
CA ALA A 102 6.96 -0.71 16.59
C ALA A 102 6.98 -2.25 16.45
N LEU A 103 5.85 -2.92 16.70
CA LEU A 103 5.71 -4.37 16.57
C LEU A 103 5.80 -4.86 15.12
N LEU A 104 5.49 -4.00 14.15
CA LEU A 104 5.50 -4.32 12.72
C LEU A 104 6.57 -3.58 11.93
N ALA A 105 7.35 -2.70 12.57
CA ALA A 105 8.39 -1.92 11.94
C ALA A 105 9.34 -2.77 11.04
N PRO A 106 9.83 -3.96 11.46
CA PRO A 106 10.66 -4.79 10.60
C PRO A 106 9.93 -5.27 9.34
N ALA A 107 8.68 -5.73 9.49
CA ALA A 107 7.85 -6.20 8.38
C ALA A 107 7.48 -5.04 7.44
N LEU A 108 7.09 -3.89 7.98
CA LEU A 108 6.76 -2.70 7.22
C LEU A 108 7.97 -2.20 6.43
N LYS A 109 9.15 -2.14 7.04
CA LYS A 109 10.40 -1.78 6.37
C LYS A 109 10.71 -2.74 5.22
N GLY A 110 10.69 -4.05 5.50
CA GLY A 110 11.00 -5.08 4.51
C GLY A 110 10.03 -5.08 3.32
N ARG A 111 8.72 -4.99 3.58
CA ARG A 111 7.69 -4.98 2.54
C ARG A 111 7.69 -3.68 1.75
N THR A 112 7.91 -2.54 2.40
CA THR A 112 8.06 -1.25 1.70
C THR A 112 9.25 -1.27 0.76
N ARG A 113 10.41 -1.77 1.21
CA ARG A 113 11.59 -1.94 0.36
C ARG A 113 11.29 -2.87 -0.83
N ALA A 114 10.62 -3.99 -0.60
CA ALA A 114 10.22 -4.90 -1.67
C ALA A 114 9.29 -4.23 -2.69
N ALA A 115 8.32 -3.42 -2.24
CA ALA A 115 7.42 -2.68 -3.12
C ALA A 115 8.17 -1.63 -3.94
N LEU A 116 9.13 -0.91 -3.33
CA LEU A 116 9.98 0.05 -4.04
C LEU A 116 10.82 -0.63 -5.13
N LEU A 117 11.46 -1.76 -4.82
CA LEU A 117 12.25 -2.52 -5.80
C LEU A 117 11.37 -3.09 -6.92
N ARG A 118 10.15 -3.52 -6.59
CA ARG A 118 9.20 -4.00 -7.59
C ARG A 118 8.73 -2.87 -8.51
N GLY A 119 8.34 -1.71 -7.97
CA GLY A 119 7.99 -0.55 -8.78
C GLY A 119 9.15 -0.13 -9.68
N ALA A 120 10.38 -0.12 -9.17
CA ALA A 120 11.56 0.11 -10.00
C ALA A 120 11.66 -0.88 -11.16
N GLN A 121 11.43 -2.17 -10.93
CA GLN A 121 11.41 -3.17 -11.98
C GLN A 121 10.31 -2.92 -13.02
N GLU A 122 9.09 -2.59 -12.58
CA GLU A 122 7.98 -2.27 -13.47
C GLU A 122 8.27 -1.03 -14.34
N HIS A 123 8.95 -0.02 -13.79
CA HIS A 123 9.43 1.13 -14.54
C HIS A 123 10.50 0.77 -15.57
N ARG A 124 11.47 -0.10 -15.23
CA ARG A 124 12.48 -0.59 -16.20
C ARG A 124 11.84 -1.32 -17.36
N LEU A 125 10.91 -2.23 -17.07
CA LEU A 125 10.20 -3.01 -18.08
C LEU A 125 9.41 -2.13 -19.06
N ALA A 126 8.99 -0.95 -18.59
CA ALA A 126 8.28 0.02 -19.42
C ALA A 126 9.19 1.13 -20.00
N GLY A 127 10.52 0.95 -19.98
CA GLY A 127 11.49 1.88 -20.57
C GLY A 127 11.69 3.19 -19.80
N ARG A 128 11.12 3.31 -18.58
CA ARG A 128 11.18 4.51 -17.73
C ARG A 128 12.37 4.44 -16.78
N CYS A 129 13.57 4.65 -17.33
CA CYS A 129 14.83 4.46 -16.61
C CYS A 129 15.03 5.42 -15.43
N ASP A 130 14.67 6.70 -15.60
CA ASP A 130 14.85 7.72 -14.56
C ASP A 130 13.93 7.45 -13.36
N GLU A 131 12.68 7.07 -13.61
CA GLU A 131 11.76 6.66 -12.56
C GLU A 131 12.22 5.37 -11.89
N ALA A 132 12.69 4.38 -12.66
CA ALA A 132 13.24 3.17 -12.08
C ALA A 132 14.43 3.46 -11.15
N ALA A 133 15.28 4.44 -11.50
CA ALA A 133 16.39 4.88 -10.66
C ALA A 133 15.89 5.55 -9.37
N ALA A 134 14.90 6.45 -9.45
CA ALA A 134 14.30 7.11 -8.29
C ALA A 134 13.69 6.10 -7.29
N TRP A 135 12.91 5.13 -7.79
CA TRP A 135 12.34 4.06 -6.97
C TRP A 135 13.40 3.16 -6.34
N SER A 136 14.44 2.81 -7.11
CA SER A 136 15.57 2.03 -6.59
C SER A 136 16.37 2.78 -5.53
N ALA A 137 16.53 4.09 -5.68
CA ALA A 137 17.19 4.94 -4.70
C ALA A 137 16.40 4.98 -3.38
N ALA A 138 15.10 5.19 -3.45
CA ALA A 138 14.23 5.14 -2.28
C ALA A 138 14.27 3.78 -1.56
N ALA A 139 14.46 2.67 -2.28
CA ALA A 139 14.57 1.33 -1.68
C ALA A 139 15.84 1.11 -0.84
N ARG A 140 16.86 1.96 -1.02
CA ARG A 140 18.12 1.87 -0.25
C ARG A 140 18.01 2.53 1.12
N GLY A 141 17.07 3.45 1.31
CA GLY A 141 16.91 4.24 2.53
C GLY A 141 17.90 5.38 2.56
#